data_AF-A0A3B8ZDW4-F1
#
_entry.id   AF-A0A3B8ZDW4-F1
#
_cell.length_a   1.000
_cell.length_b   1.000
_cell.length_c   1.000
_cell.angle_alpha   90.00
_cell.angle_beta   90.00
_cell.angle_gamma   90.00
#
_symmetry.space_group_name_H-M   'P 1'
#
loop_
_entity.id
_entity.type
_entity.pdbx_description
1 polymer ?
#
loop_
_entity_poly.entity_id
_entity_poly.type
_entity_poly.pdbx_seq_one_letter_code
_entity_poly.pdbx_strand_id
1 'polypeptide(L)'
;GVKGKKAKIPLFLGKDVSGNPLIADLATLPHLLIAGRTGTGKSVCLNAIIASILMTRRPDEVRMLMIDPKMVEMIGYGRLPHLMHPVVTDMRKAEAILAW
;
A
#
# COMPACT_ATOMS: atom_id res chain seq x y z
N GLY A 1 -16.65 0.44 21.74
CA GLY A 1 -15.87 -0.32 20.74
C GLY A 1 -16.65 -0.34 19.45
N VAL A 2 -16.16 0.34 18.42
CA VAL A 2 -16.91 0.49 17.17
C VAL A 2 -17.04 -0.88 16.50
N LYS A 3 -18.24 -1.49 16.60
CA LYS A 3 -18.70 -2.53 15.68
C LYS A 3 -18.92 -1.87 14.31
N GLY A 4 -17.81 -1.56 13.64
CA GLY A 4 -17.79 -0.85 12.37
C GLY A 4 -17.94 -1.83 11.21
N LYS A 5 -18.60 -1.38 10.13
CA LYS A 5 -18.62 -2.07 8.84
C LYS A 5 -17.27 -2.72 8.54
N LYS A 6 -17.27 -3.97 8.10
CA LYS A 6 -16.05 -4.68 7.68
C LYS A 6 -15.35 -3.84 6.61
N ALA A 7 -14.18 -3.30 6.93
CA ALA A 7 -13.41 -2.46 6.01
C ALA A 7 -13.15 -3.21 4.71
N LYS A 8 -13.24 -2.53 3.55
CA LYS A 8 -13.02 -3.16 2.24
C LYS A 8 -11.54 -3.32 1.95
N ILE A 9 -10.70 -2.34 2.27
CA ILE A 9 -9.25 -2.40 2.12
C ILE A 9 -8.62 -1.80 3.40
N PRO A 10 -8.57 -2.58 4.51
CA PRO A 10 -8.05 -2.10 5.78
C PRO A 10 -6.54 -1.83 5.72
N LEU A 11 -6.12 -0.69 6.24
CA LEU A 11 -4.74 -0.28 6.44
C LEU A 11 -4.46 -0.19 7.94
N PHE A 12 -3.53 -1.00 8.44
CA PHE A 12 -3.11 -0.98 9.84
C PHE A 12 -1.96 0.03 10.00
N LEU A 13 -2.29 1.24 10.48
CA LEU A 13 -1.36 2.38 10.48
C LEU A 13 -0.57 2.53 11.79
N GLY A 14 -0.95 1.80 12.83
CA GLY A 14 -0.24 1.78 14.11
C GLY A 14 -1.17 1.99 15.28
N LYS A 15 -0.81 2.90 16.19
CA LYS A 15 -1.58 3.23 17.39
C LYS A 15 -1.77 4.73 17.51
N ASP A 16 -2.90 5.15 18.08
CA ASP A 16 -3.11 6.54 18.49
C ASP A 16 -2.33 6.88 19.79
N VAL A 17 -2.44 8.13 20.24
CA VAL A 17 -1.78 8.62 21.47
C VAL A 17 -2.27 7.93 22.74
N SER A 18 -3.46 7.30 22.71
CA SER A 18 -4.03 6.53 23.80
C SER A 18 -3.68 5.04 23.72
N GLY A 19 -2.92 4.63 22.71
CA GLY A 19 -2.50 3.25 22.49
C GLY A 19 -3.52 2.37 21.77
N ASN A 20 -4.66 2.93 21.31
CA ASN A 20 -5.66 2.17 20.57
C ASN A 20 -5.17 1.88 19.15
N PRO A 21 -5.55 0.74 18.55
CA PRO A 21 -5.22 0.44 17.15
C PRO A 21 -5.79 1.51 16.20
N LEU A 22 -4.92 2.06 15.36
CA LEU A 22 -5.29 3.00 14.30
C LEU A 22 -5.45 2.22 12.98
N ILE A 23 -6.69 2.13 12.51
CA ILE A 23 -7.05 1.41 11.28
C ILE A 23 -7.82 2.36 10.36
N ALA A 24 -7.38 2.47 9.11
CA ALA A 24 -8.09 3.21 8.06
C ALA A 24 -8.63 2.24 7.00
N ASP A 25 -9.70 2.61 6.29
CA ASP A 25 -10.16 1.85 5.10
C ASP A 25 -9.82 2.65 3.84
N LEU A 26 -8.90 2.14 3.02
CA LEU A 26 -8.47 2.80 1.79
C LEU A 26 -9.65 2.97 0.81
N ALA A 27 -10.65 2.10 0.84
CA ALA A 27 -11.83 2.26 -0.02
C ALA A 27 -12.70 3.47 0.36
N THR A 28 -12.56 3.99 1.58
CA THR A 28 -13.22 5.23 2.04
C THR A 28 -12.34 6.47 1.86
N LEU A 29 -11.05 6.27 1.62
CA LEU A 29 -10.03 7.28 1.34
C LEU A 29 -9.46 7.00 -0.05
N PRO A 30 -10.17 7.36 -1.14
CA PRO A 30 -9.93 6.80 -2.47
C PRO A 30 -8.49 6.96 -2.96
N HIS A 31 -7.78 7.98 -2.46
CA HIS A 31 -6.35 8.16 -2.66
C HIS A 31 -5.66 8.56 -1.35
N LEU A 32 -4.41 8.12 -1.19
CA LEU A 32 -3.57 8.40 -0.03
C LEU A 32 -2.22 8.98 -0.48
N LEU A 33 -1.82 10.11 0.10
CA LEU A 33 -0.50 10.71 -0.08
C LEU A 33 0.36 10.48 1.18
N ILE A 34 1.54 9.90 1.00
CA ILE A 34 2.51 9.70 2.09
C ILE A 34 3.74 10.56 1.81
N ALA A 35 4.04 11.49 2.71
CA ALA A 35 5.21 12.37 2.64
C ALA A 35 6.01 12.31 3.94
N GLY A 36 7.33 12.50 3.85
CA GLY A 36 8.23 12.46 4.99
C GLY A 36 9.69 12.61 4.57
N ARG A 37 10.53 13.08 5.49
CA ARG A 37 11.99 13.19 5.27
C ARG A 37 12.65 11.82 5.44
N THR A 38 13.88 11.68 4.95
CA THR A 38 14.69 10.48 5.20
C THR A 38 14.78 10.21 6.71
N GLY A 39 14.64 8.94 7.11
CA GLY A 39 14.70 8.53 8.51
C GLY A 39 13.40 8.69 9.32
N THR A 40 12.34 9.28 8.77
CA THR A 40 11.06 9.47 9.51
C THR A 40 10.09 8.29 9.39
N GLY A 41 10.54 7.13 8.90
CA GLY A 41 9.72 5.92 8.83
C GLY A 41 8.76 5.82 7.64
N LYS A 42 8.86 6.70 6.63
CA LYS A 42 8.01 6.64 5.41
C LYS A 42 8.02 5.27 4.73
N SER A 43 9.20 4.68 4.57
CA SER A 43 9.36 3.37 3.93
C SER A 43 8.77 2.24 4.78
N VAL A 44 8.92 2.33 6.11
CA VAL A 44 8.26 1.41 7.05
C VAL A 44 6.73 1.53 6.94
N CYS A 45 6.20 2.74 6.85
CA CYS A 45 4.76 2.99 6.66
C CYS A 45 4.24 2.40 5.34
N LEU A 46 4.96 2.59 4.23
CA LEU A 46 4.61 1.98 2.94
C LEU A 46 4.55 0.45 3.04
N ASN A 47 5.56 -0.17 3.65
CA ASN A 47 5.60 -1.62 3.84
C ASN A 47 4.47 -2.11 4.76
N ALA A 48 4.11 -1.36 5.80
CA ALA A 48 2.97 -1.68 6.66
C ALA A 48 1.64 -1.64 5.90
N ILE A 49 1.47 -0.69 4.98
CA ILE A 49 0.29 -0.61 4.09
C ILE A 49 0.22 -1.82 3.16
N ILE A 50 1.32 -2.16 2.49
CA ILE A 50 1.39 -3.34 1.61
C ILE A 50 1.09 -4.61 2.40
N ALA A 51 1.71 -4.79 3.57
CA ALA A 51 1.47 -5.92 4.45
C ALA A 51 0.01 -6.00 4.90
N SER A 52 -0.62 -4.87 5.25
CA SER A 52 -2.04 -4.83 5.64
C SER A 52 -2.96 -5.38 4.55
N ILE A 53 -2.68 -5.01 3.29
CA ILE A 53 -3.43 -5.51 2.12
C ILE A 53 -3.17 -7.01 1.97
N LEU A 54 -1.91 -7.44 1.95
CA LEU A 54 -1.54 -8.85 1.75
C LEU A 54 -2.08 -9.78 2.83
N MET A 55 -2.14 -9.32 4.08
CA MET A 55 -2.65 -10.10 5.21
C MET A 55 -4.18 -10.20 5.23
N THR A 56 -4.89 -9.34 4.50
CA THR A 56 -6.35 -9.23 4.60
C THR A 56 -7.09 -9.46 3.30
N ARG A 57 -6.40 -9.44 2.15
CA ARG A 57 -7.01 -9.55 0.82
C ARG A 57 -6.28 -10.55 -0.04
N ARG A 58 -7.06 -11.41 -0.71
CA ARG A 58 -6.57 -12.33 -1.72
C ARG A 58 -6.27 -11.60 -3.04
N PRO A 59 -5.47 -12.19 -3.95
CA PRO A 59 -5.17 -11.62 -5.26
C PRO A 59 -6.40 -11.35 -6.14
N ASP A 60 -7.48 -12.10 -5.97
CA ASP A 60 -8.76 -11.88 -6.68
C ASP A 60 -9.58 -10.72 -6.09
N GLU A 61 -9.26 -10.25 -4.89
CA GLU A 61 -9.93 -9.13 -4.22
C GLU A 61 -9.20 -7.81 -4.41
N VAL A 62 -7.86 -7.83 -4.47
CA VAL A 62 -7.02 -6.66 -4.72
C VAL A 62 -5.87 -7.02 -5.65
N ARG A 63 -5.71 -6.23 -6.71
CA ARG A 63 -4.55 -6.27 -7.60
C ARG A 63 -3.71 -5.01 -7.41
N MET A 64 -2.40 -5.15 -7.52
CA MET A 64 -1.43 -4.07 -7.27
C MET A 64 -0.61 -3.78 -8.51
N LEU A 65 -0.47 -2.50 -8.82
CA LEU A 65 0.54 -1.97 -9.72
C LEU A 65 1.58 -1.24 -8.87
N MET A 66 2.84 -1.68 -8.95
CA MET A 66 3.94 -1.09 -8.17
C MET A 66 4.92 -0.40 -9.10
N ILE A 67 5.20 0.87 -8.81
CA ILE A 67 6.14 1.71 -9.59
C ILE A 67 7.27 2.15 -8.65
N ASP A 68 8.48 1.61 -8.83
CA ASP A 68 9.68 1.93 -8.06
C ASP A 68 10.84 2.32 -8.99
N PRO A 69 10.90 3.59 -9.44
CA PRO A 69 11.91 4.05 -10.39
C PRO A 69 13.33 4.02 -9.83
N LYS A 70 13.46 4.05 -8.49
CA LYS A 70 14.74 4.05 -7.81
C LYS A 70 15.22 2.65 -7.46
N MET A 71 14.34 1.64 -7.54
CA MET A 71 14.68 0.25 -7.26
C MET A 71 15.24 0.09 -5.83
N VAL A 72 14.59 0.69 -4.84
CA VAL A 72 15.07 0.66 -3.44
C VAL A 72 14.06 0.00 -2.52
N GLU A 73 12.77 0.25 -2.73
CA GLU A 73 11.74 0.02 -1.71
C GLU A 73 10.88 -1.21 -2.04
N MET A 74 10.61 -1.46 -3.33
CA MET A 74 9.58 -2.42 -3.74
C MET A 74 10.09 -3.65 -4.51
N ILE A 75 11.40 -3.78 -4.76
CA ILE A 75 11.96 -4.96 -5.46
C ILE A 75 11.56 -6.28 -4.79
N GLY A 76 11.57 -6.32 -3.45
CA GLY A 76 11.24 -7.53 -2.68
C GLY A 76 9.82 -8.07 -2.95
N TYR A 77 8.93 -7.24 -3.50
CA TYR A 77 7.55 -7.61 -3.81
C TYR A 77 7.34 -8.17 -5.22
N GLY A 78 8.38 -8.26 -6.05
CA GLY A 78 8.28 -8.61 -7.48
C GLY A 78 7.69 -9.99 -7.81
N ARG A 79 7.43 -10.84 -6.81
CA ARG A 79 6.85 -12.19 -6.97
C ARG A 79 5.45 -12.33 -6.35
N LEU A 80 4.84 -11.25 -5.89
CA LEU A 80 3.51 -11.32 -5.28
C LEU A 80 2.46 -11.71 -6.32
N PRO A 81 1.53 -12.64 -5.99
CA PRO A 81 0.44 -13.02 -6.89
C PRO A 81 -0.56 -11.87 -7.14
N HIS A 82 -0.56 -10.85 -6.27
CA HIS A 82 -1.39 -9.64 -6.41
C HIS A 82 -0.94 -8.72 -7.55
N LEU A 83 0.30 -8.85 -8.04
CA LEU A 83 0.83 -7.93 -9.06
C LEU A 83 0.08 -8.05 -10.39
N MET A 84 -0.27 -6.91 -10.99
CA MET A 84 -0.79 -6.84 -12.36
C MET A 84 0.32 -6.90 -13.41
N HIS A 85 1.49 -6.38 -13.05
CA HIS A 85 2.69 -6.32 -13.87
C HIS A 85 3.90 -6.48 -12.93
N PRO A 86 5.06 -6.97 -13.41
CA PRO A 86 6.31 -6.83 -12.67
C PRO A 86 6.51 -5.39 -12.17
N VAL A 87 7.25 -5.22 -11.07
CA VAL A 87 7.51 -3.88 -10.51
C VAL A 87 8.10 -2.98 -11.60
N VAL A 88 7.40 -1.88 -11.88
CA VAL A 88 7.73 -0.96 -12.97
C VAL A 88 8.83 -0.02 -12.49
N THR A 89 9.96 -0.06 -13.18
CA THR A 89 11.13 0.79 -12.88
C THR A 89 11.34 1.87 -13.92
N ASP A 90 10.83 1.67 -15.14
CA ASP A 90 10.90 2.63 -16.24
C ASP A 90 9.75 3.65 -16.15
N MET A 91 10.09 4.93 -16.05
CA MET A 91 9.12 6.02 -15.93
C MET A 91 8.22 6.20 -17.16
N ARG A 92 8.72 5.90 -18.38
CA ARG A 92 7.91 5.96 -19.60
C ARG A 92 6.89 4.84 -19.63
N LYS A 93 7.26 3.65 -19.12
CA LYS A 93 6.30 2.55 -18.94
C LYS A 93 5.26 2.89 -17.89
N ALA A 94 5.67 3.52 -16.78
CA ALA A 94 4.75 3.95 -15.73
C ALA A 94 3.69 4.93 -16.27
N GLU A 95 4.10 5.92 -17.07
CA GLU A 95 3.20 6.86 -17.75
C GLU A 95 2.19 6.12 -18.64
N ALA A 96 2.66 5.22 -19.51
CA ALA A 96 1.80 4.46 -20.41
C ALA A 96 0.78 3.58 -19.67
N ILE A 97 1.17 2.98 -18.53
CA ILE A 97 0.27 2.14 -17.73
C ILE A 97 -0.78 2.98 -17.00
N LEU A 98 -0.41 4.17 -16.50
CA LEU A 98 -1.34 5.05 -15.79
C LEU A 98 -2.30 5.82 -16.71
N ALA A 99 -1.94 5.98 -17.99
CA ALA A 99 -2.78 6.62 -19.00
C ALA A 99 -3.90 5.72 -19.55
N TRP A 100 -3.86 4.42 -19.23
CA TRP A 100 -4.88 3.42 -19.58
C TRP A 100 -6.07 3.48 -18.62
#